data_AF-A0A7C1VRN7-F1
#
_entry.id   AF-A0A7C1VRN7-F1
#
_cell.length_a   1.000
_cell.length_b   1.000
_cell.length_c   1.000
_cell.angle_alpha   90.00
_cell.angle_beta   90.00
_cell.angle_gamma   90.00
#
_symmetry.space_group_name_H-M   'P 1'
#
loop_
_entity.id
_entity.type
_entity.pdbx_description
1 polymer ?
#
loop_
_entity_poly.entity_id
_entity_poly.type
_entity_poly.pdbx_seq_one_letter_code
_entity_poly.pdbx_strand_id
1 'polypeptide(L)'
;MVNEDHDSSKAGTQYFEINDIARGGYADSGTVNVGYTIFSTAGNTSPVYRVGRTFTSVQHRSLKYDTIANKALNGTNYLDLPTKNSVTAAITGENSSINATNTASTTLATQDAVVNSNWVDFTADTVFYDDDGSTNALSGFTYIEAACDSSSPSTWVKTDAIRLRQTAQEETTFKELSLDGYAPPGATIP
;
A
#
# COMPACT_ATOMS: atom_id res chain seq x y z
N MET A 1 14.97 18.84 -13.51
CA MET A 1 15.38 17.78 -12.58
C MET A 1 14.58 16.55 -12.96
N VAL A 2 15.22 15.39 -13.03
CA VAL A 2 14.54 14.11 -13.30
C VAL A 2 13.74 13.74 -12.04
N ASN A 3 12.54 13.19 -12.21
CA ASN A 3 11.81 12.56 -11.11
C ASN A 3 12.45 11.21 -10.83
N GLU A 4 12.72 10.89 -9.58
CA GLU A 4 13.33 9.61 -9.17
C GLU A 4 12.42 8.86 -8.20
N ASP A 5 11.17 9.31 -8.07
CA ASP A 5 10.29 9.09 -6.94
C ASP A 5 11.04 9.20 -5.61
N HIS A 6 10.49 8.71 -4.51
CA HIS A 6 11.18 8.80 -3.23
C HIS A 6 12.25 7.70 -3.14
N ASP A 7 13.40 7.97 -3.75
CA ASP A 7 14.69 7.32 -3.51
C ASP A 7 15.70 8.34 -2.95
N SER A 8 15.85 8.31 -1.63
CA SER A 8 16.75 9.17 -0.86
C SER A 8 18.23 9.08 -1.26
N SER A 9 18.63 8.09 -2.08
CA SER A 9 19.99 7.93 -2.59
C SER A 9 20.25 8.66 -3.92
N LYS A 10 19.20 9.13 -4.59
CA LYS A 10 19.27 9.83 -5.88
C LYS A 10 18.96 11.32 -5.74
N ALA A 11 19.53 12.14 -6.62
CA ALA A 11 19.26 13.58 -6.65
C ALA A 11 18.12 13.86 -7.63
N GLY A 12 17.09 14.59 -7.22
CA GLY A 12 15.95 14.90 -8.08
C GLY A 12 14.76 15.43 -7.30
N THR A 13 13.62 15.56 -7.98
CA THR A 13 12.34 15.73 -7.28
C THR A 13 11.94 14.37 -6.69
N GLN A 14 11.43 14.36 -5.47
CA GLN A 14 11.09 13.15 -4.75
C GLN A 14 9.59 13.10 -4.55
N TYR A 15 8.89 12.21 -5.24
CA TYR A 15 7.48 11.94 -5.01
C TYR A 15 7.32 10.62 -4.27
N PHE A 16 6.52 10.64 -3.21
CA PHE A 16 6.15 9.42 -2.51
C PHE A 16 4.93 8.82 -3.20
N GLU A 17 5.13 7.67 -3.83
CA GLU A 17 4.07 6.89 -4.45
C GLU A 17 3.41 6.02 -3.37
N ILE A 18 2.11 6.20 -3.17
CA ILE A 18 1.33 5.42 -2.22
C ILE A 18 0.74 4.23 -2.97
N ASN A 19 1.35 3.07 -2.77
CA ASN A 19 0.85 1.79 -3.31
C ASN A 19 -0.11 1.08 -2.34
N ASP A 20 -0.11 1.49 -1.08
CA ASP A 20 -0.76 0.74 -0.01
C ASP A 20 -1.10 1.66 1.18
N ILE A 21 -2.30 1.46 1.71
CA ILE A 21 -2.85 2.22 2.81
C ILE A 21 -3.43 1.23 3.84
N ALA A 22 -2.72 1.02 4.94
CA ALA A 22 -3.20 0.19 6.04
C ALA A 22 -3.79 1.02 7.18
N ARG A 23 -4.92 0.55 7.72
CA ARG A 23 -5.71 1.18 8.79
C ARG A 23 -5.86 0.20 9.94
N GLY A 24 -5.38 0.57 11.12
CA GLY A 24 -5.31 -0.28 12.30
C GLY A 24 -6.45 -0.05 13.31
N GLY A 25 -6.63 -1.02 14.21
CA GLY A 25 -7.54 -0.92 15.36
C GLY A 25 -8.84 -1.72 15.24
N TYR A 26 -8.93 -2.67 14.31
CA TYR A 26 -10.16 -3.39 13.99
C TYR A 26 -10.24 -4.82 14.56
N ALA A 27 -9.35 -5.20 15.47
CA ALA A 27 -9.27 -6.58 15.99
C ALA A 27 -10.61 -7.06 16.59
N ASP A 28 -11.25 -6.18 17.36
CA ASP A 28 -12.49 -6.48 18.09
C ASP A 28 -13.76 -5.98 17.37
N SER A 29 -13.63 -5.52 16.13
CA SER A 29 -14.75 -4.99 15.34
C SER A 29 -15.68 -6.09 14.80
N GLY A 30 -15.32 -7.37 14.93
CA GLY A 30 -16.07 -8.48 14.34
C GLY A 30 -16.09 -8.40 12.81
N THR A 31 -17.28 -8.27 12.22
CA THR A 31 -17.43 -8.04 10.77
C THR A 31 -16.99 -6.61 10.43
N VAL A 32 -16.02 -6.50 9.52
CA VAL A 32 -15.53 -5.22 9.03
C VAL A 32 -16.09 -4.98 7.64
N ASN A 33 -16.89 -3.93 7.48
CA ASN A 33 -17.39 -3.48 6.19
C ASN A 33 -16.48 -2.37 5.65
N VAL A 34 -16.18 -2.44 4.36
CA VAL A 34 -15.32 -1.48 3.68
C VAL A 34 -16.03 -0.92 2.46
N GLY A 35 -15.75 0.32 2.13
CA GLY A 35 -16.24 0.98 0.92
C GLY A 35 -15.11 1.76 0.25
N TYR A 36 -15.17 1.86 -1.07
CA TYR A 36 -14.26 2.72 -1.82
C TYR A 36 -14.98 3.34 -3.01
N THR A 37 -14.57 4.53 -3.41
CA THR A 37 -15.18 5.23 -4.54
C THR A 37 -14.21 6.24 -5.15
N ILE A 38 -14.45 6.55 -6.42
CA ILE A 38 -13.78 7.63 -7.14
C ILE A 38 -14.84 8.69 -7.45
N PHE A 39 -14.65 9.90 -6.94
CA PHE A 39 -15.53 11.04 -7.27
C PHE A 39 -15.00 11.91 -8.41
N SER A 40 -13.71 11.77 -8.75
CA SER A 40 -13.08 12.55 -9.79
C SER A 40 -13.47 12.05 -11.19
N THR A 41 -13.72 12.98 -12.09
CA THR A 41 -13.91 12.72 -13.53
C THR A 41 -12.68 13.11 -14.36
N ALA A 42 -11.60 13.59 -13.72
CA ALA A 42 -10.43 14.17 -14.37
C ALA A 42 -9.47 13.13 -15.01
N GLY A 43 -9.75 11.83 -14.88
CA GLY A 43 -8.97 10.74 -15.48
C GLY A 43 -7.59 10.48 -14.83
N ASN A 44 -7.20 11.28 -13.84
CA ASN A 44 -5.92 11.18 -13.09
C ASN A 44 -6.14 10.65 -11.67
N THR A 45 -7.12 9.76 -11.49
CA THR A 45 -7.46 9.18 -10.19
C THR A 45 -7.28 7.68 -10.24
N SER A 46 -6.45 7.17 -9.34
CA SER A 46 -6.19 5.74 -9.26
C SER A 46 -7.29 5.03 -8.47
N PRO A 47 -7.78 3.88 -8.96
CA PRO A 47 -8.73 3.07 -8.23
C PRO A 47 -8.07 2.39 -7.02
N VAL A 48 -8.94 1.89 -6.13
CA VAL A 48 -8.52 0.88 -5.17
C VAL A 48 -8.50 -0.47 -5.90
N TYR A 49 -7.34 -1.10 -5.97
CA TYR A 49 -7.16 -2.37 -6.70
C TYR A 49 -7.59 -3.57 -5.87
N ARG A 50 -7.29 -3.53 -4.57
CA ARG A 50 -7.58 -4.62 -3.62
C ARG A 50 -7.86 -4.06 -2.24
N VAL A 51 -8.65 -4.81 -1.47
CA VAL A 51 -8.87 -4.57 -0.04
C VAL A 51 -8.69 -5.88 0.71
N GLY A 52 -7.94 -5.87 1.81
CA GLY A 52 -7.57 -7.07 2.55
C GLY A 52 -7.54 -6.88 4.07
N ARG A 53 -7.47 -8.01 4.79
CA ARG A 53 -7.25 -8.04 6.25
C ARG A 53 -5.80 -8.41 6.52
N THR A 54 -4.88 -7.48 6.26
CA THR A 54 -3.43 -7.67 6.39
C THR A 54 -2.80 -6.43 6.99
N PHE A 55 -1.73 -6.60 7.77
CA PHE A 55 -0.84 -5.48 8.10
C PHE A 55 0.20 -5.30 7.00
N THR A 56 0.81 -6.38 6.56
CA THR A 56 1.92 -6.36 5.60
C THR A 56 1.43 -6.06 4.19
N SER A 57 2.06 -5.07 3.56
CA SER A 57 1.96 -4.83 2.12
C SER A 57 2.89 -5.78 1.36
N VAL A 58 2.36 -6.40 0.30
CA VAL A 58 3.13 -7.29 -0.58
C VAL A 58 3.41 -6.55 -1.87
N GLN A 59 4.69 -6.40 -2.21
CA GLN A 59 5.15 -5.77 -3.44
C GLN A 59 4.46 -6.40 -4.66
N HIS A 60 3.77 -5.59 -5.45
CA HIS A 60 3.23 -5.98 -6.73
C HIS A 60 3.98 -5.22 -7.82
N ARG A 61 4.51 -5.95 -8.81
CA ARG A 61 5.23 -5.35 -9.93
C ARG A 61 5.19 -6.25 -11.15
N SER A 62 5.31 -5.64 -12.33
CA SER A 62 5.41 -6.35 -13.58
C SER A 62 6.61 -7.30 -13.62
N LEU A 63 6.54 -8.36 -14.44
CA LEU A 63 7.65 -9.29 -14.65
C LEU A 63 8.88 -8.55 -15.18
N LYS A 64 8.68 -7.60 -16.10
CA LYS A 64 9.74 -6.77 -16.68
C LYS A 64 9.16 -5.56 -17.41
N TYR A 65 9.86 -4.43 -17.35
CA TYR A 65 9.44 -3.15 -17.95
C TYR A 65 9.89 -2.92 -19.39
N ASP A 66 10.00 -3.98 -20.21
CA ASP A 66 10.54 -3.90 -21.58
C ASP A 66 9.49 -3.99 -22.70
N THR A 67 8.42 -4.76 -22.51
CA THR A 67 7.39 -5.02 -23.52
C THR A 67 6.02 -5.01 -22.88
N ILE A 68 4.98 -4.72 -23.67
CA ILE A 68 3.58 -4.77 -23.21
C ILE A 68 3.23 -6.16 -22.65
N ALA A 69 3.73 -7.22 -23.30
CA ALA A 69 3.51 -8.59 -22.85
C ALA A 69 4.10 -8.87 -21.47
N ASN A 70 5.34 -8.41 -21.21
CA ASN A 70 5.98 -8.60 -19.91
C ASN A 70 5.42 -7.67 -18.82
N LYS A 71 4.98 -6.46 -19.19
CA LYS A 71 4.29 -5.55 -18.26
C LYS A 71 2.96 -6.13 -17.76
N ALA A 72 2.30 -6.95 -18.58
CA ALA A 72 1.03 -7.61 -18.23
C ALA A 72 1.18 -8.87 -17.37
N LEU A 73 2.40 -9.33 -17.09
CA LEU A 73 2.68 -10.49 -16.25
C LEU A 73 3.16 -10.02 -14.87
N ASN A 74 2.80 -10.76 -13.82
CA ASN A 74 3.31 -10.49 -12.47
C ASN A 74 4.77 -10.95 -12.34
N GLY A 75 5.51 -10.28 -11.47
CA GLY A 75 6.82 -10.74 -11.02
C GLY A 75 6.80 -12.19 -10.50
N THR A 76 7.92 -12.88 -10.67
CA THR A 76 8.04 -14.29 -10.24
C THR A 76 7.80 -14.39 -8.74
N ASN A 77 7.02 -15.40 -8.31
CA ASN A 77 6.63 -15.69 -6.92
C ASN A 77 5.67 -14.70 -6.26
N TYR A 78 5.02 -13.80 -7.02
CA TYR A 78 3.93 -13.00 -6.50
C TYR A 78 2.75 -13.88 -6.02
N LEU A 79 2.16 -13.49 -4.87
CA LEU A 79 1.03 -14.16 -4.24
C LEU A 79 -0.17 -13.20 -4.16
N ASP A 80 -1.32 -13.65 -4.65
CA ASP A 80 -2.58 -12.90 -4.54
C ASP A 80 -3.17 -12.92 -3.13
N LEU A 81 -2.89 -13.99 -2.38
CA LEU A 81 -3.44 -14.24 -1.05
C LEU A 81 -2.34 -14.58 -0.04
N PRO A 82 -2.46 -14.10 1.21
CA PRO A 82 -1.55 -14.47 2.29
C PRO A 82 -1.50 -15.99 2.51
N THR A 83 -0.29 -16.55 2.67
CA THR A 83 -0.10 -17.97 3.01
C THR A 83 0.64 -18.22 4.32
N LYS A 84 1.29 -17.19 4.88
CA LYS A 84 1.99 -17.28 6.15
C LYS A 84 1.07 -17.10 7.35
N ASN A 85 1.51 -17.68 8.47
CA ASN A 85 0.92 -17.50 9.79
C ASN A 85 1.69 -16.49 10.68
N SER A 86 2.82 -15.97 10.20
CA SER A 86 3.62 -14.98 10.90
C SER A 86 4.43 -14.14 9.92
N VAL A 87 4.17 -12.83 9.91
CA VAL A 87 4.97 -11.80 9.23
C VAL A 87 4.88 -10.54 10.09
N THR A 88 6.03 -9.93 10.39
CA THR A 88 6.10 -8.71 11.22
C THR A 88 6.49 -7.47 10.43
N ALA A 89 7.03 -7.62 9.21
CA ALA A 89 7.39 -6.50 8.37
C ALA A 89 6.15 -5.80 7.81
N ALA A 90 6.22 -4.47 7.71
CA ALA A 90 5.17 -3.67 7.09
C ALA A 90 5.14 -3.80 5.56
N ILE A 91 6.29 -4.08 4.94
CA ILE A 91 6.45 -4.33 3.51
C ILE A 91 7.25 -5.60 3.34
N THR A 92 6.81 -6.46 2.43
CA THR A 92 7.53 -7.67 2.00
C THR A 92 7.71 -7.63 0.48
N GLY A 93 8.92 -7.95 0.04
CA GLY A 93 9.33 -8.14 -1.35
C GLY A 93 10.85 -7.97 -1.45
N GLU A 94 11.33 -7.51 -2.60
CA GLU A 94 12.72 -7.08 -2.76
C GLU A 94 12.82 -5.56 -2.77
N ASN A 95 13.60 -5.01 -1.83
CA ASN A 95 13.84 -3.57 -1.73
C ASN A 95 14.91 -3.12 -2.75
N SER A 96 14.59 -3.28 -4.02
CA SER A 96 15.45 -2.91 -5.14
C SER A 96 14.61 -2.56 -6.36
N SER A 97 15.01 -1.49 -7.04
CA SER A 97 14.46 -1.06 -8.32
C SER A 97 14.52 -2.14 -9.39
N ILE A 98 13.55 -2.15 -10.30
CA ILE A 98 13.59 -2.95 -11.53
C ILE A 98 13.31 -2.07 -12.75
N ASN A 99 13.80 -2.49 -13.93
CA ASN A 99 13.63 -1.76 -15.18
C ASN A 99 13.55 -2.72 -16.39
N ALA A 100 13.67 -2.20 -17.61
CA ALA A 100 13.63 -2.96 -18.85
C ALA A 100 14.73 -4.03 -19.02
N THR A 101 15.74 -4.08 -18.14
CA THR A 101 16.85 -5.05 -18.20
C THR A 101 16.78 -6.14 -17.13
N ASN A 102 16.00 -5.94 -16.07
CA ASN A 102 15.92 -6.86 -14.93
C ASN A 102 14.55 -7.56 -14.89
N THR A 103 14.56 -8.88 -14.70
CA THR A 103 13.33 -9.63 -14.43
C THR A 103 12.99 -9.53 -12.95
N ALA A 104 11.77 -9.12 -12.64
CA ALA A 104 11.23 -9.12 -11.29
C ALA A 104 11.15 -10.55 -10.76
N SER A 105 11.88 -10.78 -9.67
CA SER A 105 11.84 -12.04 -8.93
C SER A 105 11.92 -11.71 -7.45
N THR A 106 11.07 -12.35 -6.66
CA THR A 106 11.12 -12.32 -5.20
C THR A 106 11.33 -13.75 -4.72
N THR A 107 11.64 -13.95 -3.43
CA THR A 107 11.63 -15.29 -2.84
C THR A 107 10.36 -15.50 -2.03
N LEU A 108 9.90 -16.75 -1.87
CA LEU A 108 8.78 -17.06 -0.96
C LEU A 108 9.05 -16.61 0.48
N ALA A 109 10.32 -16.53 0.90
CA ALA A 109 10.70 -16.00 2.21
C ALA A 109 10.39 -14.50 2.33
N THR A 110 10.55 -13.76 1.22
CA THR A 110 10.44 -12.30 1.15
C THR A 110 9.12 -11.80 0.58
N GLN A 111 8.23 -12.65 0.06
CA GLN A 111 7.02 -12.23 -0.66
C GLN A 111 5.75 -12.91 -0.11
N ASP A 112 5.29 -12.49 1.06
CA ASP A 112 4.03 -12.99 1.62
C ASP A 112 3.57 -12.11 2.81
N ALA A 113 2.29 -12.19 3.15
CA ALA A 113 1.69 -11.51 4.29
C ALA A 113 1.07 -12.51 5.27
N VAL A 114 0.52 -11.98 6.37
CA VAL A 114 -0.31 -12.72 7.30
C VAL A 114 -1.69 -12.06 7.37
N VAL A 115 -2.74 -12.89 7.42
CA VAL A 115 -4.08 -12.38 7.75
C VAL A 115 -4.04 -11.78 9.15
N ASN A 116 -4.40 -10.51 9.26
CA ASN A 116 -4.39 -9.75 10.49
C ASN A 116 -5.75 -9.10 10.72
N SER A 117 -6.44 -9.53 11.78
CA SER A 117 -7.76 -8.99 12.11
C SER A 117 -7.71 -7.52 12.54
N ASN A 118 -6.57 -7.02 13.02
CA ASN A 118 -6.50 -5.63 13.47
C ASN A 118 -6.34 -4.61 12.35
N TRP A 119 -5.98 -5.05 11.15
CA TRP A 119 -5.64 -4.16 10.04
C TRP A 119 -6.57 -4.39 8.85
N VAL A 120 -6.91 -3.29 8.18
CA VAL A 120 -7.55 -3.26 6.87
C VAL A 120 -6.58 -2.57 5.93
N ASP A 121 -6.25 -3.22 4.84
CA ASP A 121 -5.31 -2.72 3.85
C ASP A 121 -6.01 -2.42 2.53
N PHE A 122 -5.62 -1.33 1.87
CA PHE A 122 -6.10 -0.91 0.55
C PHE A 122 -4.90 -0.75 -0.38
N THR A 123 -4.88 -1.51 -1.48
CA THR A 123 -3.90 -1.29 -2.55
C THR A 123 -4.34 -0.10 -3.41
N ALA A 124 -3.45 0.86 -3.56
CA ALA A 124 -3.60 2.06 -4.38
C ALA A 124 -2.42 2.18 -5.35
N ASP A 125 -2.46 3.20 -6.21
CA ASP A 125 -1.34 3.63 -7.04
C ASP A 125 -1.49 5.15 -7.17
N THR A 126 -1.12 5.88 -6.11
CA THR A 126 -1.36 7.33 -6.03
C THR A 126 -0.04 8.07 -5.94
N VAL A 127 0.25 8.90 -6.95
CA VAL A 127 1.43 9.76 -7.01
C VAL A 127 1.13 11.01 -7.83
N PHE A 128 1.69 12.16 -7.42
CA PHE A 128 1.49 13.42 -8.13
C PHE A 128 2.06 13.38 -9.56
N TYR A 129 3.24 12.79 -9.69
CA TYR A 129 3.97 12.62 -10.94
C TYR A 129 4.87 11.40 -10.79
N ASP A 130 4.76 10.48 -11.73
CA ASP A 130 5.46 9.19 -11.73
C ASP A 130 6.80 9.26 -12.50
N ASP A 131 7.70 8.30 -12.30
CA ASP A 131 8.98 8.23 -13.01
C ASP A 131 8.81 7.88 -14.50
N ASP A 132 7.76 7.12 -14.83
CA ASP A 132 7.39 6.72 -16.19
C ASP A 132 6.52 7.75 -16.95
N GLY A 133 6.14 8.84 -16.27
CA GLY A 133 5.32 9.93 -16.80
C GLY A 133 3.81 9.75 -16.63
N SER A 134 3.36 8.66 -16.00
CA SER A 134 1.98 8.52 -15.54
C SER A 134 1.67 9.53 -14.43
N THR A 135 0.37 9.85 -14.24
CA THR A 135 -0.04 10.75 -13.15
C THR A 135 -1.36 10.27 -12.55
N ASN A 136 -1.29 9.81 -11.30
CA ASN A 136 -2.45 9.44 -10.49
C ASN A 136 -2.52 10.35 -9.25
N ALA A 137 -2.52 11.66 -9.49
CA ALA A 137 -2.37 12.66 -8.42
C ALA A 137 -3.53 12.68 -7.41
N LEU A 138 -4.65 12.03 -7.73
CA LEU A 138 -5.81 11.91 -6.86
C LEU A 138 -5.95 10.45 -6.42
N SER A 139 -6.14 10.24 -5.12
CA SER A 139 -6.46 8.91 -4.59
C SER A 139 -7.95 8.60 -4.73
N GLY A 140 -8.29 7.31 -4.77
CA GLY A 140 -9.63 6.87 -4.39
C GLY A 140 -9.94 7.24 -2.94
N PHE A 141 -11.23 7.38 -2.64
CA PHE A 141 -11.70 7.51 -1.26
C PHE A 141 -11.87 6.11 -0.67
N THR A 142 -11.34 5.89 0.53
CA THR A 142 -11.45 4.63 1.28
C THR A 142 -12.25 4.83 2.56
N TYR A 143 -13.17 3.94 2.85
CA TYR A 143 -14.03 3.96 4.03
C TYR A 143 -13.96 2.61 4.74
N ILE A 144 -13.96 2.65 6.07
CA ILE A 144 -14.14 1.48 6.92
C ILE A 144 -15.27 1.81 7.89
N GLU A 145 -16.29 0.96 7.93
CA GLU A 145 -17.33 1.05 8.94
C GLU A 145 -16.73 0.70 10.30
N ALA A 146 -16.96 1.55 11.29
CA ALA A 146 -16.43 1.41 12.64
C ALA A 146 -17.57 1.60 13.66
N ALA A 147 -17.52 0.83 14.73
CA ALA A 147 -18.36 1.09 15.89
C ALA A 147 -18.05 2.48 16.46
N CYS A 148 -19.08 3.16 16.95
CA CYS A 148 -18.97 4.44 17.65
C CYS A 148 -19.59 4.32 19.04
N ASP A 149 -19.11 5.11 19.98
CA ASP A 149 -19.72 5.26 21.30
C ASP A 149 -19.88 6.75 21.67
N SER A 150 -20.29 7.04 22.90
CA SER A 150 -20.49 8.41 23.38
C SER A 150 -19.20 9.09 23.88
N SER A 151 -18.04 8.45 23.76
CA SER A 151 -16.76 9.05 24.14
C SER A 151 -16.29 10.09 23.12
N SER A 152 -15.37 10.96 23.53
CA SER A 152 -14.89 12.05 22.67
C SER A 152 -14.13 11.50 21.45
N PRO A 153 -14.41 11.96 20.22
CA PRO A 153 -13.64 11.54 19.04
C PRO A 153 -12.14 11.81 19.14
N SER A 154 -11.74 12.78 19.97
CA SER A 154 -10.31 13.04 20.23
C SER A 154 -9.57 11.85 20.85
N THR A 155 -10.25 10.96 21.59
CA THR A 155 -9.66 9.76 22.18
C THR A 155 -9.59 8.57 21.21
N TRP A 156 -10.23 8.71 20.04
CA TRP A 156 -10.28 7.71 18.97
C TRP A 156 -9.10 7.86 18.01
N VAL A 157 -8.43 9.02 18.02
CA VAL A 157 -7.16 9.20 17.33
C VAL A 157 -6.11 8.38 18.03
N LYS A 158 -5.55 7.40 17.33
CA LYS A 158 -4.43 6.58 17.80
C LYS A 158 -3.20 6.90 16.98
N THR A 159 -2.07 7.01 17.67
CA THR A 159 -0.78 7.07 17.01
C THR A 159 -0.57 5.82 16.20
N ASP A 160 0.05 5.98 15.03
CA ASP A 160 0.38 4.87 14.15
C ASP A 160 -0.87 4.10 13.67
N ALA A 161 -2.06 4.71 13.62
CA ALA A 161 -3.25 4.03 13.12
C ALA A 161 -3.29 3.90 11.59
N ILE A 162 -2.48 4.68 10.88
CA ILE A 162 -2.40 4.68 9.43
C ILE A 162 -0.96 4.36 9.01
N ARG A 163 -0.82 3.48 8.02
CA ARG A 163 0.42 3.30 7.26
C ARG A 163 0.19 3.64 5.81
N LEU A 164 1.06 4.48 5.26
CA LEU A 164 1.17 4.71 3.83
C LEU A 164 2.46 4.06 3.37
N ARG A 165 2.43 3.29 2.28
CA ARG A 165 3.62 2.56 1.84
C ARG A 165 3.84 2.65 0.33
N GLN A 166 5.12 2.70 -0.03
CA GLN A 166 5.65 2.54 -1.37
C GLN A 166 6.34 1.18 -1.42
N THR A 167 6.00 0.34 -2.39
CA THR A 167 6.39 -1.08 -2.39
C THR A 167 7.41 -1.43 -3.48
N ALA A 168 8.18 -0.46 -3.98
CA ALA A 168 9.22 -0.68 -4.99
C ALA A 168 8.69 -1.38 -6.26
N GLN A 169 7.65 -0.80 -6.88
CA GLN A 169 7.08 -1.33 -8.12
C GLN A 169 8.07 -1.18 -9.29
N GLU A 170 8.67 0.01 -9.44
CA GLU A 170 9.51 0.40 -10.60
C GLU A 170 10.93 0.77 -10.19
N GLU A 171 11.39 2.00 -10.48
CA GLU A 171 12.69 2.51 -10.04
C GLU A 171 12.71 2.94 -8.56
N THR A 172 11.66 2.59 -7.81
CA THR A 172 11.44 3.03 -6.44
C THR A 172 11.96 2.03 -5.41
N THR A 173 12.11 2.48 -4.15
CA THR A 173 12.48 1.62 -3.00
C THR A 173 11.36 1.57 -1.99
N PHE A 174 11.44 0.65 -1.03
CA PHE A 174 10.47 0.56 0.06
C PHE A 174 10.50 1.83 0.90
N LYS A 175 9.32 2.41 1.12
CA LYS A 175 9.11 3.53 2.04
C LYS A 175 7.82 3.30 2.80
N GLU A 176 7.83 3.71 4.06
CA GLU A 176 6.67 3.65 4.94
C GLU A 176 6.58 4.97 5.69
N LEU A 177 5.39 5.54 5.73
CA LEU A 177 5.03 6.64 6.60
C LEU A 177 4.00 6.14 7.60
N SER A 178 4.22 6.46 8.86
CA SER A 178 3.27 6.23 9.92
C SER A 178 2.58 7.54 10.31
N LEU A 179 1.26 7.48 10.47
CA LEU A 179 0.43 8.63 10.79
C LEU A 179 -0.58 8.29 11.88
N ASP A 180 -0.91 9.29 12.69
CA ASP A 180 -2.06 9.24 13.57
C ASP A 180 -3.35 9.10 12.75
N GLY A 181 -4.32 8.37 13.28
CA GLY A 181 -5.61 8.20 12.63
C GLY A 181 -6.72 7.74 13.55
N TYR A 182 -7.95 7.93 13.11
CA TYR A 182 -9.13 7.47 13.84
C TYR A 182 -9.26 5.95 13.77
N ALA A 183 -9.42 5.32 14.93
CA ALA A 183 -9.74 3.92 15.11
C ALA A 183 -10.98 3.78 16.01
N PRO A 184 -11.70 2.63 15.99
CA PRO A 184 -12.86 2.41 16.85
C PRO A 184 -12.58 2.66 18.34
N PRO A 185 -13.59 3.03 19.16
CA PRO A 185 -13.42 3.16 20.60
C PRO A 185 -12.83 1.90 21.23
N GLY A 186 -11.85 2.05 22.12
CA GLY A 186 -11.14 0.94 22.74
C GLY A 186 -10.08 0.24 21.86
N ALA A 187 -9.92 0.65 20.60
CA ALA A 187 -8.93 0.07 19.69
C ALA A 187 -7.50 0.19 20.24
N THR A 188 -6.71 -0.85 19.95
CA THR A 188 -5.26 -0.88 20.18
C THR A 188 -4.54 -0.99 18.85
N ILE A 189 -3.47 -0.20 18.69
CA ILE A 189 -2.55 -0.29 17.56
C ILE A 189 -1.32 -1.10 18.03
N PRO A 190 -1.03 -2.26 17.40
CA PRO A 190 0.13 -3.09 17.69
C PRO A 190 1.46 -2.42 17.40
#